data_AF-A0A951TDL3-F1
#
_entry.id   AF-A0A951TDL3-F1
#
_cell.length_a   1.000
_cell.length_b   1.000
_cell.length_c   1.000
_cell.angle_alpha   90.00
_cell.angle_beta   90.00
_cell.angle_gamma   90.00
#
_symmetry.space_group_name_H-M   'P 1'
#
loop_
_entity.id
_entity.type
_entity.pdbx_description
1 polymer ?
#
loop_
_entity_poly.entity_id
_entity_poly.type
_entity_poly.pdbx_seq_one_letter_code
_entity_poly.pdbx_strand_id
1 'polypeptide(L)'
;MAKNAGTSALRLLDAHRGMCQHTAMSSILDIDLDYFNLMANPVQKLEELLLWAGRPVDLVVQRHNQAVIRWNRLANRGVLQKPSHILHVDEHHDMMDSRRTINIANCMRHAMNLWPECRVHWMVDCAIDSPAMWLSDGEWAELCKRFSMGRRIPQGWPKPDFVSVCTSPDFLGTGLLERLLQVVTDSRNRR
;
A
#
# COMPACT_ATOMS: atom_id res chain seq x y z
N MET A 1 31.04 63.27 24.82
CA MET A 1 31.72 62.32 23.91
C MET A 1 30.66 61.63 23.05
N ALA A 2 30.86 61.64 21.73
CA ALA A 2 30.18 60.99 20.58
C ALA A 2 28.73 60.44 20.78
N LYS A 3 27.68 60.97 20.14
CA LYS A 3 27.24 60.83 18.73
C LYS A 3 27.29 59.40 18.17
N ASN A 4 26.13 58.77 17.93
CA ASN A 4 25.68 58.40 16.58
C ASN A 4 24.23 57.88 16.55
N ALA A 5 23.39 58.61 15.83
CA ALA A 5 22.22 58.07 15.14
C ALA A 5 22.69 57.50 13.80
N GLY A 6 22.09 56.40 13.34
CA GLY A 6 22.47 55.75 12.08
C GLY A 6 21.42 54.76 11.60
N THR A 7 20.45 55.28 10.87
CA THR A 7 19.48 54.59 10.03
C THR A 7 20.17 53.72 8.97
N SER A 8 19.69 52.50 8.71
CA SER A 8 19.74 51.94 7.35
C SER A 8 18.67 50.88 7.14
N ALA A 9 17.80 51.16 6.19
CA ALA A 9 16.84 50.25 5.61
C ALA A 9 17.49 49.44 4.47
N LEU A 10 16.81 48.36 4.07
CA LEU A 10 16.94 47.58 2.81
C LEU A 10 17.97 46.45 2.74
N ARG A 11 17.42 45.23 2.78
CA ARG A 11 17.53 44.09 1.81
C ARG A 11 16.88 42.89 2.53
N LEU A 12 15.61 42.49 2.33
CA LEU A 12 15.04 41.89 1.12
C LEU A 12 16.09 41.12 0.31
N LEU A 13 16.22 39.81 0.58
CA LEU A 13 15.92 38.73 -0.36
C LEU A 13 16.53 37.38 0.12
N ASP A 14 15.73 36.34 -0.07
CA ASP A 14 16.14 34.96 -0.36
C ASP A 14 16.79 34.10 0.73
N ALA A 15 15.91 33.42 1.49
CA ALA A 15 16.11 31.99 1.72
C ALA A 15 14.76 31.25 1.78
N HIS A 16 13.88 31.49 0.79
CA HIS A 16 13.00 30.43 0.32
C HIS A 16 13.87 29.36 -0.34
N ARG A 17 14.51 28.50 0.47
CA ARG A 17 14.75 27.13 0.02
C ARG A 17 13.41 26.44 -0.01
N GLY A 18 12.64 26.74 -1.07
CA GLY A 18 11.72 25.79 -1.63
C GLY A 18 12.55 24.57 -2.02
N MET A 19 12.69 23.63 -1.07
CA MET A 19 12.83 22.25 -1.44
C MET A 19 11.53 21.92 -2.15
N CYS A 20 11.52 22.07 -3.47
CA CYS A 20 10.73 21.21 -4.31
C CYS A 20 11.18 19.79 -3.99
N GLN A 21 10.64 19.23 -2.90
CA GLN A 21 10.57 17.80 -2.75
C GLN A 21 9.75 17.37 -3.96
N HIS A 22 10.42 16.92 -5.02
CA HIS A 22 9.83 15.89 -5.84
C HIS A 22 9.31 14.86 -4.84
N THR A 23 7.99 14.81 -4.65
CA THR A 23 7.38 13.79 -3.82
C THR A 23 7.80 12.47 -4.44
N ALA A 24 8.76 11.80 -3.81
CA ALA A 24 9.19 10.50 -4.27
C ALA A 24 7.95 9.62 -4.33
N MET A 25 7.72 8.96 -5.47
CA MET A 25 6.58 8.07 -5.58
C MET A 25 6.80 6.91 -4.63
N SER A 26 5.92 6.77 -3.64
CA SER A 26 5.95 5.69 -2.65
C SER A 26 4.90 4.65 -2.98
N SER A 27 5.23 3.38 -2.77
CA SER A 27 4.46 2.25 -3.29
C SER A 27 4.46 1.10 -2.31
N ILE A 28 3.27 0.67 -1.91
CA ILE A 28 3.10 -0.51 -1.06
C ILE A 28 2.76 -1.69 -1.97
N LEU A 29 3.48 -2.80 -1.80
CA LEU A 29 3.01 -4.11 -2.22
C LEU A 29 2.35 -4.79 -1.02
N ASP A 30 1.06 -5.03 -1.13
CA ASP A 30 0.25 -5.72 -0.14
C ASP A 30 -0.19 -7.07 -0.68
N ILE A 31 -0.02 -8.13 0.11
CA ILE A 31 -0.18 -9.51 -0.35
C ILE A 31 -1.03 -10.27 0.66
N ASP A 32 -2.18 -10.81 0.25
CA ASP A 32 -2.82 -11.91 0.96
C ASP A 32 -2.24 -13.24 0.51
N LEU A 33 -1.93 -14.10 1.48
CA LEU A 33 -1.50 -15.45 1.20
C LEU A 33 -2.65 -16.36 0.79
N ASP A 34 -3.89 -16.09 1.20
CA ASP A 34 -5.03 -16.93 0.85
C ASP A 34 -5.33 -16.92 -0.66
N TYR A 35 -5.07 -15.82 -1.35
CA TYR A 35 -5.20 -15.72 -2.81
C TYR A 35 -4.38 -16.79 -3.54
N PHE A 36 -3.22 -17.19 -2.99
CA PHE A 36 -2.39 -18.23 -3.59
C PHE A 36 -3.05 -19.61 -3.53
N ASN A 37 -4.03 -19.84 -2.66
CA ASN A 37 -4.83 -21.08 -2.65
C ASN A 37 -5.55 -21.33 -3.99
N LEU A 38 -5.78 -20.27 -4.78
CA LEU A 38 -6.42 -20.35 -6.09
C LEU A 38 -5.45 -20.65 -7.24
N MET A 39 -4.14 -20.71 -6.97
CA MET A 39 -3.11 -20.81 -8.00
C MET A 39 -2.53 -22.23 -8.11
N ALA A 40 -2.17 -22.63 -9.33
CA ALA A 40 -1.55 -23.95 -9.57
C ALA A 40 -0.14 -24.08 -8.95
N ASN A 41 0.65 -22.99 -8.92
CA ASN A 41 2.03 -22.98 -8.40
C ASN A 41 2.20 -21.86 -7.36
N PRO A 42 1.55 -21.96 -6.19
CA PRO A 42 1.41 -20.86 -5.24
C PRO A 42 2.76 -20.34 -4.72
N VAL A 43 3.65 -21.27 -4.33
CA VAL A 43 4.99 -20.95 -3.80
C VAL A 43 5.82 -20.19 -4.85
N GLN A 44 5.91 -20.72 -6.07
CA GLN A 44 6.64 -20.09 -7.17
C GLN A 44 6.08 -18.69 -7.49
N LYS A 45 4.75 -18.53 -7.48
CA LYS A 45 4.12 -17.24 -7.76
C LYS A 45 4.44 -16.20 -6.69
N LEU A 46 4.48 -16.60 -5.43
CA LEU A 46 4.90 -15.72 -4.34
C LEU A 46 6.39 -15.34 -4.48
N GLU A 47 7.25 -16.30 -4.82
CA GLU A 47 8.68 -16.04 -5.07
C GLU A 47 8.90 -15.06 -6.23
N GLU A 48 8.19 -15.25 -7.36
CA GLU A 48 8.24 -14.34 -8.51
C GLU A 48 7.81 -12.92 -8.13
N LEU A 49 6.75 -12.79 -7.32
CA LEU A 49 6.23 -11.51 -6.86
C LEU A 49 7.21 -10.79 -5.92
N LEU A 50 7.79 -11.51 -4.96
CA LEU A 50 8.77 -10.96 -4.02
C LEU A 50 10.11 -10.65 -4.71
N LEU A 51 10.52 -11.45 -5.69
CA LEU A 51 11.67 -11.17 -6.54
C LEU A 51 11.43 -9.89 -7.36
N TRP A 52 10.24 -9.72 -7.93
CA TRP A 52 9.86 -8.48 -8.58
C TRP A 52 9.88 -7.31 -7.58
N ALA A 53 9.37 -7.48 -6.36
CA ALA A 53 9.39 -6.42 -5.36
C ALA A 53 10.81 -5.90 -5.10
N GLY A 54 11.81 -6.79 -5.18
CA GLY A 54 13.22 -6.43 -5.12
C GLY A 54 13.65 -5.93 -3.74
N ARG A 55 12.87 -6.23 -2.70
CA ARG A 55 13.14 -5.86 -1.31
C ARG A 55 12.58 -6.89 -0.32
N PRO A 56 13.06 -6.90 0.93
CA PRO A 56 12.53 -7.75 1.99
C PRO A 56 11.07 -7.42 2.34
N VAL A 57 10.36 -8.40 2.90
CA VAL A 57 9.05 -8.17 3.52
C VAL A 57 9.21 -7.35 4.80
N ASP A 58 8.54 -6.21 4.87
CA ASP A 58 8.64 -5.27 6.00
C ASP A 58 7.68 -5.61 7.13
N LEU A 59 6.49 -6.07 6.78
CA LEU A 59 5.39 -6.30 7.72
C LEU A 59 4.69 -7.63 7.44
N VAL A 60 4.45 -8.41 8.50
CA VAL A 60 3.60 -9.60 8.45
C VAL A 60 2.48 -9.42 9.46
N VAL A 61 1.24 -9.63 9.02
CA VAL A 61 0.02 -9.53 9.85
C VAL A 61 -0.89 -10.73 9.58
N GLN A 62 -1.87 -10.96 10.45
CA GLN A 62 -2.81 -12.07 10.27
C GLN A 62 -4.06 -11.69 9.48
N ARG A 63 -4.38 -10.39 9.38
CA ARG A 63 -5.59 -9.88 8.73
C ARG A 63 -5.29 -8.57 8.01
N HIS A 64 -5.86 -8.34 6.83
CA HIS A 64 -5.58 -7.15 6.02
C HIS A 64 -5.87 -5.82 6.71
N ASN A 65 -6.93 -5.73 7.51
CA ASN A 65 -7.22 -4.51 8.25
C ASN A 65 -6.09 -4.12 9.23
N GLN A 66 -5.31 -5.09 9.73
CA GLN A 66 -4.14 -4.81 10.54
C GLN A 66 -3.02 -4.18 9.72
N ALA A 67 -2.85 -4.55 8.44
CA ALA A 67 -1.86 -3.96 7.54
C ALA A 67 -2.12 -2.47 7.39
N VAL A 68 -3.34 -2.07 7.01
CA VAL A 68 -3.73 -0.66 6.83
C VAL A 68 -3.57 0.16 8.11
N ILE A 69 -3.98 -0.39 9.27
CA ILE A 69 -3.76 0.27 10.57
C ILE A 69 -2.27 0.51 10.83
N ARG A 70 -1.42 -0.46 10.50
CA ARG A 70 0.04 -0.37 10.70
C ARG A 70 0.68 0.59 9.71
N TRP A 71 0.31 0.57 8.43
CA TRP A 71 0.80 1.52 7.44
C TRP A 71 0.48 2.96 7.86
N ASN A 72 -0.76 3.24 8.26
CA ASN A 72 -1.17 4.56 8.74
C ASN A 72 -0.33 5.01 9.96
N ARG A 73 -0.11 4.12 10.93
CA ARG A 73 0.73 4.40 12.09
C ARG A 73 2.19 4.70 11.69
N LEU A 74 2.76 3.94 10.75
CA LEU A 74 4.13 4.16 10.27
C LEU A 74 4.24 5.46 9.47
N ALA A 75 3.25 5.77 8.65
CA ALA A 75 3.18 7.00 7.86
C ALA A 75 3.09 8.25 8.76
N ASN A 76 2.25 8.21 9.79
CA ASN A 76 2.13 9.32 10.75
C ASN A 76 3.39 9.52 11.60
N ARG A 77 4.27 8.52 11.68
CA ARG A 77 5.57 8.59 12.36
C ARG A 77 6.71 8.97 11.42
N GLY A 78 6.45 9.14 10.12
CA GLY A 78 7.48 9.38 9.10
C GLY A 78 8.40 8.18 8.84
N VAL A 79 8.03 6.98 9.29
CA VAL A 79 8.80 5.74 9.03
C VAL A 79 8.49 5.18 7.65
N LEU A 80 7.23 5.26 7.24
CA LEU A 80 6.74 4.94 5.90
C LEU A 80 6.36 6.26 5.22
N GLN A 81 6.68 6.44 3.94
CA GLN A 81 6.13 7.56 3.19
C GLN A 81 4.64 7.34 2.94
N LYS A 82 3.85 8.41 2.86
CA LYS A 82 2.43 8.26 2.47
C LYS A 82 2.40 7.68 1.04
N PRO A 83 1.78 6.51 0.81
CA PRO A 83 1.83 5.87 -0.49
C PRO A 83 1.09 6.71 -1.53
N SER A 84 1.67 6.77 -2.72
CA SER A 84 0.95 7.19 -3.93
C SER A 84 0.39 6.01 -4.71
N HIS A 85 0.89 4.80 -4.44
CA HIS A 85 0.46 3.56 -5.08
C HIS A 85 0.33 2.42 -4.06
N ILE A 86 -0.70 1.59 -4.22
CA ILE A 86 -0.84 0.31 -3.51
C ILE A 86 -1.14 -0.75 -4.56
N LEU A 87 -0.24 -1.72 -4.69
CA LEU A 87 -0.47 -2.95 -5.43
C LEU A 87 -1.00 -3.98 -4.44
N HIS A 88 -2.29 -4.29 -4.51
CA HIS A 88 -2.99 -5.17 -3.57
C HIS A 88 -3.26 -6.51 -4.25
N VAL A 89 -2.63 -7.56 -3.74
CA VAL A 89 -2.62 -8.91 -4.30
C VAL A 89 -3.49 -9.80 -3.43
N ASP A 90 -4.75 -9.95 -3.81
CA ASP A 90 -5.81 -10.58 -3.02
C ASP A 90 -6.89 -11.13 -3.97
N GLU A 91 -7.62 -12.16 -3.54
CA GLU A 91 -8.82 -12.65 -4.23
C GLU A 91 -10.02 -11.69 -4.06
N HIS A 92 -9.99 -10.84 -3.03
CA HIS A 92 -10.98 -9.81 -2.73
C HIS A 92 -10.42 -8.40 -2.98
N HIS A 93 -11.31 -7.43 -3.19
CA HIS A 93 -10.90 -6.03 -3.38
C HIS A 93 -10.88 -5.21 -2.08
N ASP A 94 -11.45 -5.71 -0.98
CA ASP A 94 -11.53 -5.07 0.34
C ASP A 94 -12.15 -3.64 0.36
N MET A 95 -13.28 -3.48 -0.34
CA MET A 95 -14.03 -2.20 -0.47
C MET A 95 -15.55 -2.37 -0.30
N MET A 96 -16.00 -3.20 0.63
CA MET A 96 -17.41 -3.62 0.76
C MET A 96 -18.38 -2.56 1.32
N ASP A 97 -17.94 -1.64 2.18
CA ASP A 97 -18.89 -0.70 2.78
C ASP A 97 -18.29 0.63 3.21
N SER A 98 -19.20 1.53 3.61
CA SER A 98 -18.87 2.88 4.01
C SER A 98 -18.59 3.09 5.50
N ARG A 99 -18.61 2.01 6.29
CA ARG A 99 -18.59 2.08 7.75
C ARG A 99 -17.32 2.77 8.25
N ARG A 100 -17.43 3.41 9.41
CA ARG A 100 -16.30 4.13 10.04
C ARG A 100 -15.24 3.17 10.59
N THR A 101 -15.65 1.96 10.96
CA THR A 101 -14.75 0.96 11.54
C THR A 101 -14.11 0.14 10.42
N ILE A 102 -12.78 0.15 10.41
CA ILE A 102 -12.00 -0.68 9.51
C ILE A 102 -12.09 -2.16 9.89
N ASN A 103 -12.42 -3.00 8.93
CA ASN A 103 -12.42 -4.46 9.02
C ASN A 103 -11.78 -5.04 7.75
N ILE A 104 -11.70 -6.37 7.65
CA ILE A 104 -11.05 -7.04 6.51
C ILE A 104 -11.69 -6.59 5.18
N ALA A 105 -13.01 -6.63 5.07
CA ALA A 105 -13.75 -6.40 3.83
C ALA A 105 -13.81 -4.93 3.36
N ASN A 106 -13.36 -3.94 4.16
CA ASN A 106 -13.40 -2.52 3.77
C ASN A 106 -12.05 -1.81 3.91
N CYS A 107 -10.97 -2.55 4.16
CA CYS A 107 -9.70 -1.94 4.52
C CYS A 107 -9.05 -1.14 3.38
N MET A 108 -9.20 -1.56 2.12
CA MET A 108 -8.68 -0.81 0.98
C MET A 108 -9.45 0.48 0.71
N ARG A 109 -10.77 0.50 0.96
CA ARG A 109 -11.54 1.76 0.94
C ARG A 109 -10.97 2.74 1.98
N HIS A 110 -10.69 2.26 3.19
CA HIS A 110 -10.08 3.10 4.22
C HIS A 110 -8.69 3.60 3.82
N ALA A 111 -7.86 2.77 3.21
CA ALA A 111 -6.55 3.18 2.70
C ALA A 111 -6.69 4.31 1.66
N MET A 112 -7.61 4.18 0.71
CA MET A 112 -7.88 5.20 -0.33
C MET A 112 -8.44 6.51 0.24
N ASN A 113 -9.11 6.47 1.39
CA ASN A 113 -9.60 7.66 2.11
C ASN A 113 -8.50 8.33 2.94
N LEU A 114 -7.58 7.56 3.53
CA LEU A 114 -6.43 8.08 4.27
C LEU A 114 -5.46 8.82 3.34
N TRP A 115 -5.33 8.35 2.09
CA TRP A 115 -4.46 8.93 1.08
C TRP A 115 -5.24 9.22 -0.21
N PRO A 116 -5.84 10.44 -0.32
CA PRO A 116 -6.71 10.80 -1.44
C PRO A 116 -6.04 10.77 -2.82
N GLU A 117 -4.72 10.92 -2.89
CA GLU A 117 -3.96 10.82 -4.14
C GLU A 117 -3.46 9.40 -4.44
N CYS A 118 -3.65 8.46 -3.50
CA CYS A 118 -3.17 7.09 -3.67
C CYS A 118 -3.99 6.34 -4.71
N ARG A 119 -3.31 5.65 -5.61
CA ARG A 119 -3.92 4.75 -6.60
C ARG A 119 -3.81 3.32 -6.11
N VAL A 120 -4.88 2.55 -6.26
CA VAL A 120 -4.92 1.12 -5.91
C VAL A 120 -5.03 0.31 -7.19
N HIS A 121 -4.21 -0.72 -7.30
CA HIS A 121 -4.34 -1.76 -8.31
C HIS A 121 -4.58 -3.08 -7.61
N TRP A 122 -5.80 -3.58 -7.76
CA TRP A 122 -6.17 -4.92 -7.31
C TRP A 122 -5.69 -5.95 -8.32
N MET A 123 -4.64 -6.67 -7.97
CA MET A 123 -4.02 -7.65 -8.83
C MET A 123 -4.68 -9.01 -8.67
N VAL A 124 -5.70 -9.25 -9.49
CA VAL A 124 -6.50 -10.47 -9.52
C VAL A 124 -6.57 -11.04 -10.93
N ASP A 125 -6.57 -12.38 -11.08
CA ASP A 125 -6.70 -13.04 -12.39
C ASP A 125 -8.17 -13.19 -12.80
N CYS A 126 -9.01 -13.70 -11.90
CA CYS A 126 -10.45 -13.80 -12.07
C CYS A 126 -11.16 -13.10 -10.90
N ALA A 127 -11.69 -11.90 -11.15
CA ALA A 127 -12.43 -11.15 -10.15
C ALA A 127 -13.76 -11.85 -9.84
N ILE A 128 -14.02 -12.13 -8.56
CA ILE A 128 -15.27 -12.74 -8.09
C ILE A 128 -16.36 -11.70 -7.78
N ASP A 129 -15.95 -10.44 -7.58
CA ASP A 129 -16.82 -9.31 -7.29
C ASP A 129 -16.21 -7.97 -7.80
N SER A 130 -16.83 -6.85 -7.45
CA SER A 130 -16.30 -5.52 -7.75
C SER A 130 -16.76 -4.50 -6.71
N PRO A 131 -15.97 -3.43 -6.43
CA PRO A 131 -16.39 -2.39 -5.50
C PRO A 131 -17.73 -1.72 -5.86
N ALA A 132 -18.08 -1.67 -7.16
CA ALA A 132 -19.33 -1.12 -7.65
C ALA A 132 -20.58 -1.88 -7.19
N MET A 133 -20.44 -3.15 -6.79
CA MET A 133 -21.55 -3.96 -6.26
C MET A 133 -21.87 -3.62 -4.80
N TRP A 134 -20.92 -2.99 -4.10
CA TRP A 134 -20.94 -2.87 -2.65
C TRP A 134 -21.04 -1.42 -2.18
N LEU A 135 -20.43 -0.50 -2.92
CA LEU A 135 -20.47 0.94 -2.63
C LEU A 135 -21.65 1.61 -3.32
N SER A 136 -22.11 2.73 -2.77
CA SER A 136 -23.07 3.58 -3.46
C SER A 136 -22.47 4.19 -4.73
N ASP A 137 -23.30 4.51 -5.73
CA ASP A 137 -22.84 5.11 -6.99
C ASP A 137 -21.98 6.37 -6.78
N GLY A 138 -22.34 7.21 -5.80
CA GLY A 138 -21.58 8.41 -5.45
C GLY A 138 -20.20 8.08 -4.90
N GLU A 139 -20.11 7.16 -3.95
CA GLU A 139 -18.83 6.74 -3.38
C GLU A 139 -17.94 6.05 -4.41
N TRP A 140 -18.52 5.19 -5.25
CA TRP A 140 -17.77 4.53 -6.30
C TRP A 140 -17.28 5.52 -7.36
N ALA A 141 -18.10 6.50 -7.77
CA ALA A 141 -17.70 7.53 -8.73
C ALA A 141 -16.49 8.37 -8.27
N GLU A 142 -16.33 8.52 -6.95
CA GLU A 142 -15.15 9.17 -6.36
C GLU A 142 -13.90 8.28 -6.39
N LEU A 143 -14.05 7.01 -6.04
CA LEU A 143 -12.92 6.08 -5.87
C LEU A 143 -12.45 5.44 -7.18
N CYS A 144 -13.35 5.19 -8.13
CA CYS A 144 -13.07 4.43 -9.35
C CYS A 144 -11.97 5.06 -10.22
N LYS A 145 -11.78 6.38 -10.14
CA LYS A 145 -10.73 7.11 -10.88
C LYS A 145 -9.32 6.74 -10.44
N ARG A 146 -9.18 6.19 -9.24
CA ARG A 146 -7.91 5.80 -8.61
C ARG A 146 -7.82 4.31 -8.35
N PHE A 147 -8.88 3.55 -8.63
CA PHE A 147 -8.91 2.10 -8.52
C PHE A 147 -8.79 1.47 -9.91
N SER A 148 -7.99 0.42 -10.01
CA SER A 148 -7.88 -0.39 -11.22
C SER A 148 -7.72 -1.86 -10.84
N MET A 149 -7.98 -2.76 -11.78
CA MET A 149 -7.83 -4.20 -11.55
C MET A 149 -7.15 -4.88 -12.74
N GLY A 150 -6.51 -6.02 -12.47
CA GLY A 150 -6.03 -6.92 -13.52
C GLY A 150 -4.87 -7.81 -13.07
N ARG A 151 -4.61 -8.86 -13.84
CA ARG A 151 -3.60 -9.87 -13.50
C ARG A 151 -2.13 -9.41 -13.55
N ARG A 152 -1.86 -8.19 -14.01
CA ARG A 152 -0.50 -7.69 -14.25
C ARG A 152 -0.29 -6.39 -13.51
N ILE A 153 0.89 -6.31 -12.90
CA ILE A 153 1.46 -5.07 -12.40
C ILE A 153 1.41 -4.01 -13.50
N PRO A 154 0.77 -2.84 -13.29
CA PRO A 154 0.62 -1.87 -14.35
C PRO A 154 1.97 -1.28 -14.79
N GLN A 155 2.11 -1.04 -16.08
CA GLN A 155 3.33 -0.48 -16.64
C GLN A 155 3.61 0.91 -16.06
N GLY A 156 4.87 1.16 -15.68
CA GLY A 156 5.29 2.44 -15.13
C GLY A 156 4.99 2.63 -13.64
N TRP A 157 4.40 1.64 -12.97
CA TRP A 157 4.25 1.70 -11.51
C TRP A 157 5.61 1.61 -10.82
N PRO A 158 5.84 2.42 -9.77
CA PRO A 158 7.06 2.34 -8.97
C PRO A 158 7.20 0.97 -8.30
N LYS A 159 8.45 0.50 -8.19
CA LYS A 159 8.78 -0.64 -7.31
C LYS A 159 8.36 -0.33 -5.88
N PRO A 160 7.89 -1.33 -5.12
CA PRO A 160 7.45 -1.10 -3.76
C PRO A 160 8.61 -0.63 -2.89
N ASP A 161 8.38 0.42 -2.11
CA ASP A 161 9.26 0.85 -1.02
C ASP A 161 8.76 0.35 0.35
N PHE A 162 7.71 -0.47 0.34
CA PHE A 162 7.23 -1.21 1.50
C PHE A 162 6.48 -2.48 1.04
N VAL A 163 6.70 -3.60 1.71
CA VAL A 163 6.00 -4.87 1.45
C VAL A 163 5.31 -5.37 2.70
N SER A 164 4.01 -5.59 2.63
CA SER A 164 3.24 -6.28 3.68
C SER A 164 2.67 -7.60 3.19
N VAL A 165 2.58 -8.55 4.11
CA VAL A 165 1.97 -9.85 3.90
C VAL A 165 0.90 -10.09 4.97
N CYS A 166 -0.31 -10.40 4.54
CA CYS A 166 -1.38 -10.96 5.34
C CYS A 166 -1.34 -12.48 5.26
N THR A 167 -1.36 -13.17 6.39
CA THR A 167 -1.22 -14.63 6.42
C THR A 167 -2.53 -15.39 6.31
N SER A 168 -3.67 -14.73 6.59
CA SER A 168 -5.03 -15.30 6.53
C SER A 168 -5.11 -16.78 6.94
N PRO A 169 -4.67 -17.12 8.17
CA PRO A 169 -4.40 -18.51 8.54
C PRO A 169 -5.65 -19.39 8.56
N ASP A 170 -6.83 -18.76 8.68
CA ASP A 170 -8.13 -19.43 8.72
C ASP A 170 -8.60 -19.86 7.30
N PHE A 171 -7.94 -19.39 6.24
CA PHE A 171 -8.34 -19.60 4.84
C PHE A 171 -7.38 -20.53 4.07
N LEU A 172 -6.28 -20.95 4.70
CA LEU A 172 -5.26 -21.81 4.09
C LEU A 172 -5.13 -23.13 4.84
N GLY A 173 -4.96 -24.22 4.09
CA GLY A 173 -4.52 -25.49 4.69
C GLY A 173 -3.10 -25.36 5.28
N THR A 174 -2.87 -25.95 6.46
CA THR A 174 -1.62 -25.79 7.24
C THR A 174 -0.36 -26.01 6.41
N GLY A 175 -0.32 -27.07 5.59
CA GLY A 175 0.87 -27.38 4.78
C GLY A 175 1.13 -26.40 3.65
N LEU A 176 0.11 -25.72 3.11
CA LEU A 176 0.34 -24.64 2.13
C LEU A 176 0.82 -23.38 2.83
N LEU A 177 0.17 -23.01 3.94
CA LEU A 177 0.54 -21.84 4.74
C LEU A 177 2.01 -21.91 5.19
N GLU A 178 2.46 -23.04 5.72
CA GLU A 178 3.86 -23.24 6.14
C GLU A 178 4.85 -22.99 5.01
N ARG A 179 4.57 -23.52 3.80
CA ARG A 179 5.44 -23.30 2.63
C ARG A 179 5.47 -21.84 2.17
N LEU A 180 4.33 -21.15 2.19
CA LEU A 180 4.27 -19.73 1.86
C LEU A 180 5.00 -18.88 2.90
N LEU A 181 4.83 -19.19 4.19
CA LEU A 181 5.54 -18.52 5.28
C LEU A 181 7.06 -18.75 5.23
N GLN A 182 7.51 -19.90 4.73
CA GLN A 182 8.93 -20.14 4.49
C GLN A 182 9.48 -19.14 3.46
N VAL A 183 8.79 -18.97 2.32
CA VAL A 183 9.17 -17.98 1.29
C VAL A 183 9.19 -16.56 1.86
N VAL A 184 8.17 -16.18 2.64
CA VAL A 184 8.12 -14.87 3.31
C VAL A 184 9.31 -14.71 4.25
N THR A 185 9.61 -15.71 5.07
CA THR A 185 10.73 -15.69 6.02
C THR A 185 12.07 -15.55 5.31
N ASP A 186 12.29 -16.31 4.24
CA ASP A 186 13.51 -16.23 3.44
C ASP A 186 13.65 -14.86 2.79
N SER A 187 12.56 -14.29 2.27
CA SER A 187 12.53 -12.93 1.73
C SER A 187 12.92 -11.87 2.77
N ARG A 188 12.45 -12.00 4.02
CA ARG A 188 12.81 -11.08 5.13
C ARG A 188 14.31 -11.10 5.47
N ASN A 189 14.96 -12.24 5.24
CA ASN A 189 16.36 -12.46 5.60
C ASN A 189 17.34 -12.11 4.48
N ARG A 190 16.86 -11.86 3.25
CA ARG A 190 17.68 -11.37 2.12
C ARG A 190 18.04 -9.90 2.34
N ARG A 191 19.06 -9.62 3.15
CA ARG A 191 19.67 -8.29 3.27
C ARG A 191 20.83 -8.12 2.31
#